data_AF-A0A8H7UTN3-F1
#
_entry.id   AF-A0A8H7UTN3-F1
#
_cell.length_a   1.000
_cell.length_b   1.000
_cell.length_c   1.000
_cell.angle_alpha   90.00
_cell.angle_beta   90.00
_cell.angle_gamma   90.00
#
_symmetry.space_group_name_H-M   'P 1'
#
loop_
_entity.id
_entity.type
_entity.pdbx_description
1 polymer ?
#
loop_
_entity_poly.entity_id
_entity_poly.type
_entity_poly.pdbx_seq_one_letter_code
_entity_poly.pdbx_strand_id
1 'polypeptide(L)'
;MRKINQNGESSSQADEAVVEESSMQEKEIDISGNREEQLPVVEDQNIFVTLDEEEELNNRILPKIDDGDDDESVTDEQEFLSGEVQNGVLYHYFEEVQKRLTEEAMPAEYNNSTFWIRPMQPFFALLKNKPVEYLYRPDIFLWIPHLLLNNKINDLHCPTCKSPIKTKGFNKKTHARRIIDLDRCFYILTKRYRCLNSICGSSFNGYDSKIMRQLPVQLQAEFPAYLSHRGAVSKQVGDLLRPCIQKSMGPKRISKVLRELHTLKHNRSELQYLTAMK
;
A
#
# COMPACT_ATOMS: atom_id res chain seq x y z
N MET A 1 34.23 -52.29 8.83
CA MET A 1 34.73 -53.54 8.19
C MET A 1 33.58 -54.53 8.08
N ARG A 2 33.50 -55.25 6.95
CA ARG A 2 32.78 -56.53 6.67
C ARG A 2 31.28 -56.68 7.04
N LYS A 3 30.54 -57.12 6.02
CA LYS A 3 29.12 -57.51 5.93
C LYS A 3 28.76 -58.70 6.86
N ILE A 4 27.46 -58.94 7.04
CA ILE A 4 26.77 -60.20 6.62
C ILE A 4 25.24 -59.98 6.59
N ASN A 5 24.58 -60.61 5.61
CA ASN A 5 23.11 -60.61 5.44
C ASN A 5 22.42 -61.61 6.37
N GLN A 6 21.12 -61.41 6.61
CA GLN A 6 20.17 -62.52 6.73
C GLN A 6 18.94 -62.27 5.85
N ASN A 7 18.56 -63.27 5.06
CA ASN A 7 17.29 -63.33 4.34
C ASN A 7 16.27 -64.09 5.21
N GLY A 8 14.98 -63.80 5.04
CA GLY A 8 13.87 -64.57 5.61
C GLY A 8 12.57 -64.22 4.88
N GLU A 9 11.87 -65.24 4.37
CA GLU A 9 10.79 -65.10 3.38
C GLU A 9 9.39 -64.98 4.01
N SER A 10 8.44 -64.36 3.31
CA SER A 10 7.04 -64.83 3.21
C SER A 10 6.23 -63.99 2.20
N SER A 11 5.13 -64.56 1.69
CA SER A 11 4.48 -64.18 0.42
C SER A 11 2.99 -63.86 0.53
N SER A 12 2.51 -62.87 -0.24
CA SER A 12 1.18 -62.77 -0.90
C SER A 12 1.20 -61.48 -1.78
N GLN A 13 0.85 -61.48 -3.08
CA GLN A 13 -0.50 -61.57 -3.69
C GLN A 13 -1.51 -60.60 -3.05
N ALA A 14 -2.33 -59.80 -3.75
CA ALA A 14 -2.53 -59.56 -5.19
C ALA A 14 -3.45 -58.32 -5.36
N ASP A 15 -3.49 -57.52 -6.43
CA ASP A 15 -2.60 -57.22 -7.59
C ASP A 15 -3.03 -55.82 -8.14
N GLU A 16 -2.22 -55.11 -8.95
CA GLU A 16 -2.54 -53.75 -9.46
C GLU A 16 -2.23 -53.54 -10.96
N ALA A 17 -2.87 -52.54 -11.60
CA ALA A 17 -3.23 -52.57 -13.02
C ALA A 17 -2.15 -52.14 -14.04
N VAL A 18 -2.24 -52.74 -15.23
CA VAL A 18 -1.52 -52.34 -16.45
C VAL A 18 -2.17 -51.11 -17.07
N VAL A 19 -1.37 -50.08 -17.40
CA VAL A 19 -1.72 -49.02 -18.37
C VAL A 19 -0.54 -48.85 -19.33
N GLU A 20 -0.85 -48.80 -20.61
CA GLU A 20 0.12 -48.95 -21.72
C GLU A 20 0.92 -47.67 -22.01
N GLU A 21 2.21 -47.83 -22.29
CA GLU A 21 3.01 -46.77 -22.93
C GLU A 21 2.70 -46.73 -24.44
N SER A 22 2.17 -45.60 -24.92
CA SER A 22 1.97 -45.34 -26.35
C SER A 22 2.96 -44.30 -26.86
N SER A 23 3.90 -44.75 -27.69
CA SER A 23 4.87 -43.87 -28.37
C SER A 23 4.27 -43.33 -29.67
N MET A 24 4.08 -42.02 -29.76
CA MET A 24 3.74 -41.35 -31.02
C MET A 24 4.98 -40.68 -31.62
N GLN A 25 5.30 -41.07 -32.85
CA GLN A 25 6.34 -40.43 -33.67
C GLN A 25 5.73 -39.22 -34.38
N GLU A 26 6.26 -38.02 -34.14
CA GLU A 26 5.88 -36.84 -34.91
C GLU A 26 6.55 -36.88 -36.30
N LYS A 27 5.78 -36.57 -37.34
CA LYS A 27 6.26 -36.51 -38.72
C LYS A 27 6.59 -35.08 -39.09
N GLU A 28 7.78 -34.86 -39.63
CA GLU A 28 8.11 -33.63 -40.33
C GLU A 28 7.18 -33.44 -41.55
N ILE A 29 6.63 -32.23 -41.70
CA ILE A 29 5.96 -31.79 -42.93
C ILE A 29 6.59 -30.45 -43.32
N ASP A 30 7.44 -30.49 -44.35
CA ASP A 30 7.99 -29.31 -44.99
C ASP A 30 7.08 -28.90 -46.15
N ILE A 31 6.45 -27.72 -46.04
CA ILE A 31 5.77 -27.05 -47.17
C ILE A 31 6.15 -25.57 -47.14
N SER A 32 7.12 -25.24 -47.98
CA SER A 32 7.42 -23.86 -48.36
C SER A 32 6.26 -23.25 -49.15
N GLY A 33 5.84 -22.05 -48.76
CA GLY A 33 4.71 -21.35 -49.37
C GLY A 33 4.78 -19.84 -49.13
N ASN A 34 5.43 -19.13 -50.05
CA ASN A 34 5.54 -17.67 -50.00
C ASN A 34 4.16 -17.00 -50.00
N ARG A 35 3.87 -16.20 -48.98
CA ARG A 35 2.91 -15.10 -49.08
C ARG A 35 3.30 -13.96 -48.16
N GLU A 36 3.82 -12.89 -48.75
CA GLU A 36 4.10 -11.64 -48.05
C GLU A 36 2.77 -10.94 -47.74
N GLU A 37 2.23 -11.16 -46.55
CA GLU A 37 1.24 -10.26 -45.95
C GLU A 37 1.96 -9.34 -44.97
N GLN A 38 2.15 -8.09 -45.40
CA GLN A 38 2.79 -7.05 -44.60
C GLN A 38 1.89 -6.67 -43.42
N LEU A 39 2.20 -7.20 -42.24
CA LEU A 39 1.65 -6.69 -40.98
C LEU A 39 2.13 -5.25 -40.77
N PRO A 40 1.23 -4.29 -40.47
CA PRO A 40 1.64 -2.92 -40.21
C PRO A 40 2.48 -2.86 -38.93
N VAL A 41 3.69 -2.32 -39.05
CA VAL A 41 4.53 -1.98 -37.90
C VAL A 41 3.84 -0.86 -37.14
N VAL A 42 3.19 -1.21 -36.03
CA VAL A 42 2.75 -0.22 -35.04
C VAL A 42 3.99 0.19 -34.27
N GLU A 43 4.53 1.37 -34.60
CA GLU A 43 5.53 2.02 -33.77
C GLU A 43 4.90 2.35 -32.42
N ASP A 44 5.24 1.58 -31.38
CA ASP A 44 4.92 1.91 -29.99
C ASP A 44 5.68 3.19 -29.60
N GLN A 45 5.05 4.34 -29.90
CA GLN A 45 5.46 5.63 -29.37
C GLN A 45 5.18 5.63 -27.87
N ASN A 46 6.17 5.15 -27.12
CA ASN A 46 6.26 5.29 -25.67
C ASN A 46 6.30 6.77 -25.30
N ILE A 47 5.12 7.39 -25.16
CA ILE A 47 4.97 8.71 -24.56
C ILE A 47 5.20 8.54 -23.05
N PHE A 48 6.47 8.50 -22.69
CA PHE A 48 6.95 8.55 -21.31
C PHE A 48 6.83 10.00 -20.83
N VAL A 49 5.61 10.44 -20.49
CA VAL A 49 5.41 11.75 -19.87
C VAL A 49 6.22 11.80 -18.59
N THR A 50 7.15 12.74 -18.50
CA THR A 50 7.94 12.91 -17.28
C THR A 50 7.06 13.52 -16.20
N LEU A 51 7.25 13.12 -14.93
CA LEU A 51 6.44 13.63 -13.81
C LEU A 51 6.54 15.16 -13.62
N ASP A 52 7.51 15.80 -14.26
CA ASP A 52 7.67 17.25 -14.25
C ASP A 52 6.71 17.95 -15.25
N GLU A 53 6.16 17.23 -16.24
CA GLU A 53 5.19 17.76 -17.24
C GLU A 53 3.72 17.69 -16.77
N GLU A 54 3.37 16.74 -15.90
CA GLU A 54 2.02 16.68 -15.29
C GLU A 54 1.73 17.90 -14.40
N GLU A 55 2.75 18.52 -13.80
CA GLU A 55 2.59 19.70 -12.94
C GLU A 55 2.35 20.98 -13.76
N GLU A 56 2.88 21.08 -14.99
CA GLU A 56 2.54 22.18 -15.91
C GLU A 56 1.14 22.02 -16.54
N LEU A 57 0.74 20.79 -16.92
CA LEU A 57 -0.54 20.58 -17.60
C LEU A 57 -1.74 20.89 -16.68
N ASN A 58 -1.64 20.54 -15.40
CA ASN A 58 -2.68 20.85 -14.40
C ASN A 58 -2.89 22.37 -14.19
N ASN A 59 -1.91 23.21 -14.50
CA ASN A 59 -2.04 24.67 -14.41
C ASN A 59 -2.65 25.33 -15.66
N ARG A 60 -2.83 24.59 -16.76
CA ARG A 60 -3.32 25.14 -18.05
C ARG A 60 -4.78 24.78 -18.39
N ILE A 61 -5.42 23.84 -17.68
CA ILE A 61 -6.76 23.31 -18.01
C ILE A 61 -7.79 23.56 -16.90
N LEU A 62 -7.90 24.82 -16.45
CA LEU A 62 -9.08 25.32 -15.74
C LEU A 62 -9.57 26.61 -16.41
N PRO A 63 -10.66 26.57 -17.20
CA PRO A 63 -11.31 27.80 -17.62
C PRO A 63 -11.85 28.52 -16.39
N LYS A 64 -11.73 29.85 -16.38
CA LYS A 64 -12.47 30.68 -15.42
C LYS A 64 -13.95 30.55 -15.74
N ILE A 65 -14.68 29.86 -14.87
CA ILE A 65 -16.14 29.90 -14.86
C ILE A 65 -16.53 31.14 -14.07
N ASP A 66 -17.23 32.05 -14.75
CA ASP A 66 -17.77 33.30 -14.24
C ASP A 66 -19.29 33.08 -14.11
N ASP A 67 -19.73 32.71 -12.91
CA ASP A 67 -21.14 32.55 -12.54
C ASP A 67 -21.40 33.45 -11.33
N GLY A 68 -22.20 34.50 -11.51
CA GLY A 68 -22.66 35.37 -10.43
C GLY A 68 -23.90 34.81 -9.72
N ASP A 69 -24.10 35.26 -8.48
CA ASP A 69 -25.34 35.37 -7.69
C ASP A 69 -26.40 34.24 -7.88
N ASP A 70 -26.73 33.40 -6.89
CA ASP A 70 -27.20 33.82 -5.57
C ASP A 70 -27.17 32.71 -4.50
N ASP A 71 -27.16 33.19 -3.27
CA ASP A 71 -27.37 32.61 -1.93
C ASP A 71 -27.96 31.18 -1.79
N GLU A 72 -27.18 30.26 -1.19
CA GLU A 72 -27.71 29.35 -0.16
C GLU A 72 -26.60 28.94 0.83
N SER A 73 -26.79 29.30 2.11
CA SER A 73 -25.78 29.14 3.16
C SER A 73 -25.49 27.68 3.52
N VAL A 74 -24.24 27.23 3.33
CA VAL A 74 -23.70 26.01 3.96
C VAL A 74 -22.47 26.37 4.78
N THR A 75 -22.68 26.57 6.08
CA THR A 75 -21.60 26.64 7.06
C THR A 75 -20.98 25.25 7.32
N ASP A 76 -19.74 25.23 7.82
CA ASP A 76 -19.14 24.11 8.56
C ASP A 76 -18.69 22.82 7.81
N GLU A 77 -17.92 22.94 6.71
CA GLU A 77 -17.06 21.83 6.23
C GLU A 77 -15.52 22.07 6.38
N GLN A 78 -15.07 23.20 6.95
CA GLN A 78 -13.63 23.55 6.94
C GLN A 78 -12.75 22.93 8.05
N GLU A 79 -13.29 22.27 9.08
CA GLU A 79 -12.47 21.78 10.22
C GLU A 79 -11.86 20.36 10.07
N PHE A 80 -12.36 19.52 9.16
CA PHE A 80 -12.11 18.07 9.25
C PHE A 80 -10.75 17.54 8.72
N LEU A 81 -9.80 18.43 8.37
CA LEU A 81 -8.54 18.05 7.69
C LEU A 81 -7.24 18.50 8.37
N SER A 82 -7.26 19.28 9.45
CA SER A 82 -6.02 19.68 10.15
C SER A 82 -6.14 19.97 11.66
N GLY A 83 -7.22 19.56 12.32
CA GLY A 83 -7.30 19.66 13.79
C GLY A 83 -6.26 18.78 14.48
N GLU A 84 -5.40 19.37 15.33
CA GLU A 84 -4.51 18.62 16.22
C GLU A 84 -5.35 17.95 17.34
N VAL A 85 -5.96 16.78 17.05
CA VAL A 85 -6.65 15.95 18.06
C VAL A 85 -5.63 15.25 18.96
N GLN A 86 -5.02 16.04 19.83
CA GLN A 86 -4.26 15.56 20.98
C GLN A 86 -5.27 14.85 21.93
N ASN A 87 -4.92 13.65 22.44
CA ASN A 87 -5.75 12.77 23.28
C ASN A 87 -6.89 11.97 22.61
N GLY A 88 -6.91 11.79 21.28
CA GLY A 88 -7.83 10.84 20.64
C GLY A 88 -7.45 9.36 20.88
N VAL A 89 -8.41 8.42 20.82
CA VAL A 89 -8.15 6.97 20.90
C VAL A 89 -7.07 6.51 19.89
N LEU A 90 -7.09 7.08 18.68
CA LEU A 90 -6.08 6.81 17.65
C LEU A 90 -4.70 7.38 17.99
N TYR A 91 -4.62 8.49 18.74
CA TYR A 91 -3.35 9.07 19.20
C TYR A 91 -2.61 8.04 20.08
N HIS A 92 -3.28 7.52 21.11
CA HIS A 92 -2.69 6.51 22.00
C HIS A 92 -2.35 5.21 21.27
N TYR A 93 -3.17 4.77 20.30
CA TYR A 93 -2.84 3.61 19.48
C TYR A 93 -1.57 3.82 18.64
N PHE A 94 -1.38 4.99 18.01
CA PHE A 94 -0.15 5.27 17.26
C PHE A 94 1.05 5.48 18.18
N GLU A 95 0.88 6.03 19.38
CA GLU A 95 1.92 6.15 20.41
C GLU A 95 2.38 4.78 20.93
N GLU A 96 1.44 3.87 21.23
CA GLU A 96 1.68 2.46 21.59
C GLU A 96 2.55 1.77 20.52
N VAL A 97 2.18 1.93 19.25
CA VAL A 97 2.90 1.36 18.10
C VAL A 97 4.27 2.02 17.89
N GLN A 98 4.38 3.35 17.98
CA GLN A 98 5.67 4.05 17.84
C GLN A 98 6.66 3.70 18.95
N LYS A 99 6.18 3.53 20.19
CA LYS A 99 7.01 3.11 21.33
C LYS A 99 7.63 1.74 21.06
N ARG A 100 6.79 0.74 20.74
CA ARG A 100 7.25 -0.61 20.38
C ARG A 100 8.30 -0.59 19.26
N LEU A 101 8.04 0.12 18.17
CA LEU A 101 8.94 0.23 17.00
C LEU A 101 10.19 1.11 17.23
N THR A 102 10.34 1.67 18.43
CA THR A 102 11.55 2.38 18.89
C THR A 102 12.42 1.48 19.77
N GLU A 103 11.80 0.54 20.48
CA GLU A 103 12.47 -0.52 21.25
C GLU A 103 12.96 -1.67 20.34
N GLU A 104 12.24 -1.97 19.26
CA GLU A 104 12.62 -2.96 18.24
C GLU A 104 13.70 -2.45 17.27
N ALA A 105 14.76 -3.24 17.06
CA ALA A 105 15.79 -2.97 16.04
C ALA A 105 15.31 -3.27 14.60
N MET A 106 14.47 -4.29 14.44
CA MET A 106 13.79 -4.67 13.21
C MET A 106 12.31 -4.95 13.54
N PRO A 107 11.34 -4.32 12.87
CA PRO A 107 9.92 -4.58 13.09
C PRO A 107 9.56 -6.06 12.93
N ALA A 108 8.78 -6.61 13.87
CA ALA A 108 8.26 -7.97 13.77
C ALA A 108 7.49 -8.23 12.47
N GLU A 109 6.83 -7.21 11.92
CA GLU A 109 6.12 -7.24 10.65
C GLU A 109 7.04 -7.60 9.47
N TYR A 110 8.25 -7.02 9.42
CA TYR A 110 9.20 -7.29 8.33
C TYR A 110 9.78 -8.70 8.44
N ASN A 111 10.03 -9.20 9.66
CA ASN A 111 10.41 -10.61 9.88
C ASN A 111 9.28 -11.58 9.42
N ASN A 112 8.03 -11.17 9.58
CA ASN A 112 6.84 -11.89 9.12
C ASN A 112 6.50 -11.62 7.63
N SER A 113 7.41 -11.02 6.85
CA SER A 113 7.25 -10.71 5.41
C SER A 113 6.00 -9.87 5.08
N THR A 114 5.65 -8.91 5.94
CA THR A 114 4.51 -8.01 5.74
C THR A 114 4.86 -6.56 6.07
N PHE A 115 4.30 -5.60 5.32
CA PHE A 115 4.37 -4.18 5.65
C PHE A 115 3.25 -3.73 6.61
N TRP A 116 2.33 -4.61 6.98
CA TRP A 116 1.06 -4.24 7.62
C TRP A 116 1.00 -4.66 9.09
N ILE A 117 0.87 -3.67 9.97
CA ILE A 117 0.40 -3.86 11.34
C ILE A 117 -1.13 -3.88 11.27
N ARG A 118 -1.72 -5.06 11.43
CA ARG A 118 -3.18 -5.24 11.42
C ARG A 118 -3.69 -5.50 12.84
N PRO A 119 -4.82 -4.90 13.26
CA PRO A 119 -5.47 -5.27 14.51
C PRO A 119 -6.04 -6.69 14.39
N MET A 120 -6.32 -7.30 15.54
CA MET A 120 -7.04 -8.57 15.61
C MET A 120 -8.44 -8.43 14.97
N GLN A 121 -8.85 -9.42 14.17
CA GLN A 121 -10.18 -9.42 13.53
C GLN A 121 -11.30 -9.32 14.58
N PRO A 122 -12.41 -8.59 14.30
CA PRO A 122 -13.47 -8.30 15.28
C PRO A 122 -13.96 -9.53 16.05
N PHE A 123 -14.22 -10.65 15.36
CA PHE A 123 -14.64 -11.91 15.99
C PHE A 123 -13.70 -12.38 17.12
N PHE A 124 -12.38 -12.40 16.88
CA PHE A 124 -11.40 -12.82 17.89
C PHE A 124 -11.17 -11.75 18.97
N ALA A 125 -11.36 -10.47 18.64
CA ALA A 125 -11.30 -9.39 19.62
C ALA A 125 -12.47 -9.50 20.63
N LEU A 126 -13.69 -9.73 20.12
CA LEU A 126 -14.90 -9.99 20.92
C LEU A 126 -14.75 -11.25 21.77
N LEU A 127 -14.31 -12.37 21.18
CA LEU A 127 -14.06 -13.63 21.91
C LEU A 127 -13.05 -13.48 23.06
N LYS A 128 -12.13 -12.51 22.97
CA LYS A 128 -11.12 -12.20 24.00
C LYS A 128 -11.50 -11.02 24.89
N ASN A 129 -12.78 -10.62 24.90
CA ASN A 129 -13.34 -9.50 25.66
C ASN A 129 -12.48 -8.23 25.55
N LYS A 130 -12.02 -7.91 24.33
CA LYS A 130 -11.30 -6.66 24.08
C LYS A 130 -12.26 -5.46 24.17
N PRO A 131 -11.77 -4.31 24.65
CA PRO A 131 -12.58 -3.10 24.74
C PRO A 131 -13.02 -2.64 23.34
N VAL A 132 -14.19 -2.01 23.23
CA VAL A 132 -14.90 -1.78 21.96
C VAL A 132 -14.09 -0.95 20.96
N GLU A 133 -13.25 -0.05 21.46
CA GLU A 133 -12.31 0.78 20.70
C GLU A 133 -11.33 -0.06 19.87
N TYR A 134 -11.04 -1.29 20.29
CA TYR A 134 -10.17 -2.21 19.58
C TYR A 134 -10.76 -2.61 18.21
N LEU A 135 -12.10 -2.69 18.10
CA LEU A 135 -12.82 -3.04 16.86
C LEU A 135 -12.70 -1.96 15.77
N TYR A 136 -12.33 -0.73 16.18
CA TYR A 136 -12.18 0.44 15.31
C TYR A 136 -10.72 0.87 15.13
N ARG A 137 -9.75 0.09 15.63
CA ARG A 137 -8.32 0.31 15.32
C ARG A 137 -8.11 0.16 13.80
N PRO A 138 -7.45 1.10 13.12
CA PRO A 138 -7.19 1.03 11.68
C PRO A 138 -5.96 0.17 11.39
N ASP A 139 -5.86 -0.34 10.15
CA ASP A 139 -4.62 -0.93 9.64
C ASP A 139 -3.51 0.15 9.52
N ILE A 140 -2.27 -0.21 9.85
CA ILE A 140 -1.10 0.66 9.65
C ILE A 140 -0.16 0.02 8.63
N PHE A 141 0.13 0.75 7.56
CA PHE A 141 1.21 0.45 6.64
C PHE A 141 2.53 1.02 7.20
N LEU A 142 3.43 0.13 7.57
CA LEU A 142 4.73 0.44 8.16
C LEU A 142 5.77 0.67 7.08
N TRP A 143 6.18 1.93 6.91
CA TRP A 143 7.13 2.36 5.89
C TRP A 143 8.43 2.89 6.50
N ILE A 144 9.41 2.01 6.68
CA ILE A 144 10.75 2.35 7.18
C ILE A 144 11.77 1.84 6.15
N PRO A 145 11.92 2.51 4.99
CA PRO A 145 12.64 1.94 3.85
C PRO A 145 14.11 1.64 4.12
N HIS A 146 14.80 2.41 4.97
CA HIS A 146 16.20 2.15 5.35
C HIS A 146 16.45 0.86 6.15
N LEU A 147 15.42 0.12 6.54
CA LEU A 147 15.57 -1.22 7.13
C LEU A 147 15.45 -2.34 6.08
N LEU A 148 15.01 -2.00 4.86
CA LEU A 148 14.74 -2.91 3.74
C LEU A 148 15.83 -2.83 2.66
N LEU A 149 16.87 -2.02 2.88
CA LEU A 149 18.01 -1.82 1.97
C LEU A 149 19.25 -2.52 2.52
N ASN A 150 20.10 -3.02 1.62
CA ASN A 150 21.28 -3.82 1.97
C ASN A 150 22.27 -3.08 2.87
N ASN A 151 22.61 -1.82 2.54
CA ASN A 151 23.49 -0.97 3.37
C ASN A 151 22.67 -0.05 4.31
N LYS A 152 21.39 -0.39 4.53
CA LYS A 152 20.46 0.28 5.43
C LYS A 152 20.29 1.77 5.12
N ILE A 153 20.70 2.64 6.04
CA ILE A 153 20.59 4.10 5.89
C ILE A 153 21.64 4.68 4.94
N ASN A 154 22.74 3.96 4.68
CA ASN A 154 23.85 4.46 3.87
C ASN A 154 23.52 4.48 2.37
N ASP A 155 22.54 3.69 1.92
CA ASP A 155 22.01 3.75 0.55
C ASP A 155 21.17 5.02 0.31
N LEU A 156 20.74 5.72 1.37
CA LEU A 156 19.91 6.92 1.29
C LEU A 156 20.70 8.22 1.50
N HIS A 157 20.49 9.16 0.59
CA HIS A 157 21.20 10.43 0.52
C HIS A 157 20.23 11.61 0.59
N CYS A 158 20.72 12.77 1.04
CA CYS A 158 19.93 13.98 1.12
C CYS A 158 19.47 14.42 -0.28
N PRO A 159 18.16 14.52 -0.56
CA PRO A 159 17.65 14.97 -1.85
C PRO A 159 18.25 16.29 -2.37
N THR A 160 18.53 17.23 -1.45
CA THR A 160 18.93 18.61 -1.76
C THR A 160 20.42 18.76 -2.03
N CYS A 161 21.28 18.13 -1.22
CA CYS A 161 22.75 18.34 -1.28
C CYS A 161 23.56 17.03 -1.37
N LYS A 162 22.89 15.89 -1.57
CA LYS A 162 23.47 14.52 -1.66
C LYS A 162 24.29 14.05 -0.46
N SER A 163 24.49 14.88 0.57
CA SER A 163 25.20 14.49 1.80
C SER A 163 24.46 13.36 2.55
N PRO A 164 25.15 12.55 3.37
CA PRO A 164 24.52 11.50 4.17
C PRO A 164 23.43 12.01 5.11
N ILE A 165 22.49 11.12 5.43
CA ILE A 165 21.35 11.41 6.31
C ILE A 165 21.38 10.50 7.55
N LYS A 166 20.74 10.94 8.63
CA LYS A 166 20.45 10.09 9.79
C LYS A 166 18.97 10.03 10.10
N THR A 167 18.56 8.94 10.74
CA THR A 167 17.22 8.78 11.30
C THR A 167 17.01 9.76 12.45
N LYS A 168 15.92 10.55 12.40
CA LYS A 168 15.46 11.48 13.45
C LYS A 168 14.47 10.82 14.42
N GLY A 169 13.94 9.66 14.07
CA GLY A 169 12.88 8.96 14.81
C GLY A 169 11.50 9.16 14.18
N PHE A 170 10.44 8.75 14.86
CA PHE A 170 9.06 8.98 14.42
C PHE A 170 8.63 10.45 14.58
N ASN A 171 7.53 10.82 13.93
CA ASN A 171 6.96 12.16 14.06
C ASN A 171 5.98 12.22 15.24
N LYS A 172 6.19 13.18 16.14
CA LYS A 172 5.38 13.39 17.35
C LYS A 172 4.15 14.29 17.12
N LYS A 173 4.13 15.12 16.07
CA LYS A 173 2.97 15.97 15.75
C LYS A 173 1.93 15.18 14.97
N THR A 174 2.32 14.73 13.78
CA THR A 174 1.50 13.86 12.93
C THR A 174 2.01 12.43 13.03
N HIS A 175 1.46 11.69 14.00
CA HIS A 175 1.92 10.35 14.36
C HIS A 175 1.94 9.37 13.19
N ALA A 176 0.87 9.37 12.39
CA ALA A 176 0.77 8.63 11.14
C ALA A 176 -0.05 9.43 10.11
N ARG A 177 0.12 9.14 8.82
CA ARG A 177 -0.58 9.83 7.73
C ARG A 177 -1.82 9.03 7.31
N ARG A 178 -3.03 9.59 7.49
CA ARG A 178 -4.29 8.98 7.05
C ARG A 178 -4.33 8.86 5.53
N ILE A 179 -4.71 7.68 5.04
CA ILE A 179 -4.98 7.34 3.65
C ILE A 179 -6.45 6.94 3.54
N ILE A 180 -7.17 7.51 2.58
CA ILE A 180 -8.56 7.11 2.28
C ILE A 180 -8.51 5.91 1.33
N ASP A 181 -9.13 4.81 1.73
CA ASP A 181 -9.32 3.60 0.91
C ASP A 181 -10.81 3.38 0.59
N LEU A 182 -11.16 2.25 -0.05
CA LEU A 182 -12.52 1.97 -0.51
C LEU A 182 -13.57 1.89 0.61
N ASP A 183 -13.35 1.06 1.64
CA ASP A 183 -14.30 0.83 2.74
C ASP A 183 -13.81 1.30 4.12
N ARG A 184 -12.56 1.78 4.21
CA ARG A 184 -11.92 2.21 5.46
C ARG A 184 -10.82 3.24 5.21
N CYS A 185 -10.29 3.81 6.29
CA CYS A 185 -9.00 4.49 6.26
C CYS A 185 -7.91 3.57 6.83
N PHE A 186 -6.73 3.58 6.21
CA PHE A 186 -5.50 3.05 6.81
C PHE A 186 -4.49 4.19 7.01
N TYR A 187 -3.40 3.92 7.73
CA TYR A 187 -2.43 4.94 8.10
C TYR A 187 -1.00 4.55 7.71
N ILE A 188 -0.23 5.48 7.16
CA ILE A 188 1.20 5.27 6.88
C ILE A 188 2.02 5.78 8.05
N LEU A 189 2.79 4.88 8.66
CA LEU A 189 3.73 5.18 9.73
C LEU A 189 5.17 5.10 9.20
N THR A 190 5.95 6.17 9.36
CA THR A 190 7.33 6.26 8.87
C THR A 190 8.23 6.94 9.89
N LYS A 191 9.51 6.54 9.91
CA LYS A 191 10.57 7.34 10.54
C LYS A 191 10.90 8.57 9.65
N ARG A 192 11.37 9.65 10.27
CA ARG A 192 11.88 10.86 9.60
C ARG A 192 13.39 10.81 9.47
N TYR A 193 13.90 11.45 8.43
CA TYR A 193 15.34 11.64 8.21
C TYR A 193 15.74 13.10 8.42
N ARG A 194 17.03 13.32 8.71
CA ARG A 194 17.67 14.64 8.77
C ARG A 194 19.02 14.57 8.06
N CYS A 195 19.30 15.54 7.21
CA CYS A 195 20.61 15.71 6.60
C CYS A 195 21.70 15.98 7.65
N LEU A 196 22.89 15.39 7.49
CA LEU A 196 24.04 15.65 8.37
C LEU A 196 24.81 16.94 8.03
N ASN A 197 24.67 17.45 6.81
CA ASN A 197 25.26 18.72 6.41
C ASN A 197 24.61 19.88 7.18
N SER A 198 25.42 20.62 7.95
CA SER A 198 25.02 21.74 8.80
C SER A 198 24.35 22.88 8.04
N ILE A 199 24.80 23.15 6.82
CA ILE A 199 24.26 24.22 5.95
C ILE A 199 22.87 23.82 5.42
N CYS A 200 22.69 22.56 5.03
CA CYS A 200 21.44 22.09 4.43
C CYS A 200 20.32 21.90 5.47
N GLY A 201 20.63 21.33 6.64
CA GLY A 201 19.73 21.18 7.79
C GLY A 201 18.43 20.38 7.58
N SER A 202 18.12 20.00 6.34
CA SER A 202 16.80 19.59 5.86
C SER A 202 16.31 18.27 6.46
N SER A 203 14.99 18.09 6.55
CA SER A 203 14.36 16.90 7.13
C SER A 203 13.19 16.42 6.29
N PHE A 204 13.17 15.11 6.05
CA PHE A 204 12.27 14.44 5.10
C PHE A 204 11.50 13.32 5.80
N ASN A 205 10.37 12.88 5.24
CA ASN A 205 9.68 11.65 5.64
C ASN A 205 10.16 10.47 4.78
N GLY A 206 10.00 9.23 5.23
CA GLY A 206 10.37 8.05 4.44
C GLY A 206 9.53 7.83 3.18
N TYR A 207 8.34 8.44 3.11
CA TYR A 207 7.48 8.47 1.91
C TYR A 207 7.70 9.70 1.01
N ASP A 208 8.70 10.56 1.30
CA ASP A 208 9.02 11.72 0.46
C ASP A 208 9.41 11.24 -0.96
N SER A 209 8.83 11.82 -2.02
CA SER A 209 9.04 11.36 -3.39
C SER A 209 10.52 11.37 -3.82
N LYS A 210 11.36 12.24 -3.22
CA LYS A 210 12.80 12.30 -3.50
C LYS A 210 13.61 11.27 -2.71
N ILE A 211 13.04 10.68 -1.65
CA ILE A 211 13.58 9.51 -0.96
C ILE A 211 13.09 8.23 -1.64
N MET A 212 11.80 8.16 -2.01
CA MET A 212 11.20 7.01 -2.72
C MET A 212 11.95 6.69 -4.02
N ARG A 213 12.31 7.71 -4.81
CA ARG A 213 13.12 7.55 -6.05
C ARG A 213 14.52 6.96 -5.86
N GLN A 214 15.02 6.84 -4.62
CA GLN A 214 16.31 6.19 -4.31
C GLN A 214 16.16 4.70 -3.96
N LEU A 215 14.93 4.19 -3.85
CA LEU A 215 14.64 2.79 -3.50
C LEU A 215 14.62 1.89 -4.74
N PRO A 216 14.87 0.59 -4.62
CA PRO A 216 14.63 -0.38 -5.69
C PRO A 216 13.19 -0.28 -6.21
N VAL A 217 12.99 -0.40 -7.52
CA VAL A 217 11.68 -0.23 -8.17
C VAL A 217 10.64 -1.21 -7.63
N GLN A 218 11.07 -2.44 -7.33
CA GLN A 218 10.24 -3.48 -6.70
C GLN A 218 9.70 -3.01 -5.35
N LEU A 219 10.53 -2.38 -4.52
CA LEU A 219 10.11 -1.83 -3.23
C LEU A 219 9.21 -0.60 -3.42
N GLN A 220 9.47 0.26 -4.41
CA GLN A 220 8.57 1.39 -4.72
C GLN A 220 7.17 0.92 -5.14
N ALA A 221 7.06 -0.21 -5.83
CA ALA A 221 5.77 -0.78 -6.25
C ALA A 221 4.87 -1.17 -5.06
N GLU A 222 5.44 -1.70 -3.98
CA GLU A 222 4.75 -2.10 -2.74
C GLU A 222 4.11 -0.92 -1.97
N PHE A 223 4.48 0.32 -2.28
CA PHE A 223 3.92 1.49 -1.60
C PHE A 223 2.43 1.68 -1.97
N PRO A 224 1.47 1.68 -1.02
CA PRO A 224 0.06 1.44 -1.32
C PRO A 224 -0.78 2.70 -1.61
N ALA A 225 -0.17 3.88 -1.70
CA ALA A 225 -0.91 5.15 -1.70
C ALA A 225 -0.35 6.22 -2.65
N TYR A 226 -1.25 7.06 -3.16
CA TYR A 226 -0.93 8.33 -3.80
C TYR A 226 -1.02 9.46 -2.76
N LEU A 227 0.02 10.30 -2.70
CA LEU A 227 0.17 11.33 -1.66
C LEU A 227 0.21 12.74 -2.30
N SER A 228 -0.65 13.65 -1.86
CA SER A 228 -0.58 15.08 -2.23
C SER A 228 0.01 15.92 -1.09
N HIS A 229 -0.08 17.26 -1.13
CA HIS A 229 0.33 18.08 0.02
C HIS A 229 -0.65 17.99 1.20
N ARG A 230 -1.97 17.95 0.95
CA ARG A 230 -3.02 18.01 1.98
C ARG A 230 -3.85 16.73 2.15
N GLY A 231 -3.71 15.75 1.25
CA GLY A 231 -4.51 14.52 1.27
C GLY A 231 -3.73 13.29 0.82
N ALA A 232 -4.37 12.13 0.87
CA ALA A 232 -3.84 10.88 0.36
C ALA A 232 -4.96 9.87 0.13
N VAL A 233 -4.82 9.08 -0.93
CA VAL A 233 -5.75 8.00 -1.32
C VAL A 233 -4.97 6.72 -1.57
N SER A 234 -5.60 5.56 -1.40
CA SER A 234 -4.99 4.29 -1.75
C SER A 234 -4.76 4.19 -3.26
N LYS A 235 -3.85 3.30 -3.69
CA LYS A 235 -3.71 2.95 -5.11
C LYS A 235 -5.03 2.42 -5.67
N GLN A 236 -5.74 1.55 -4.93
CA GLN A 236 -7.05 1.01 -5.33
C GLN A 236 -8.09 2.10 -5.59
N VAL A 237 -8.15 3.14 -4.75
CA VAL A 237 -9.02 4.30 -5.00
C VAL A 237 -8.56 5.06 -6.24
N GLY A 238 -7.26 5.30 -6.42
CA GLY A 238 -6.72 5.94 -7.62
C GLY A 238 -7.03 5.18 -8.92
N ASP A 239 -6.87 3.87 -8.90
CA ASP A 239 -7.15 2.97 -10.03
C ASP A 239 -8.64 2.94 -10.35
N LEU A 240 -9.52 3.06 -9.34
CA LEU A 240 -10.97 3.20 -9.49
C LEU A 240 -11.41 4.58 -10.00
N LEU A 241 -10.70 5.66 -9.65
CA LEU A 241 -11.01 7.01 -10.13
C LEU A 241 -11.00 7.08 -11.66
N ARG A 242 -10.06 6.40 -12.32
CA ARG A 242 -9.89 6.43 -13.79
C ARG A 242 -11.13 5.94 -14.57
N PRO A 243 -11.67 4.71 -14.38
CA PRO A 243 -12.88 4.27 -15.05
C PRO A 243 -14.12 5.05 -14.62
N CYS A 244 -14.21 5.49 -13.34
CA CYS A 244 -15.32 6.31 -12.88
C CYS A 244 -15.39 7.66 -13.62
N ILE A 245 -14.25 8.36 -13.77
CA ILE A 245 -14.17 9.64 -14.48
C ILE A 245 -14.45 9.44 -15.98
N GLN A 246 -13.94 8.37 -16.60
CA GLN A 246 -14.27 7.97 -17.99
C GLN A 246 -15.77 7.71 -18.21
N LYS A 247 -16.53 7.36 -17.17
CA LYS A 247 -17.99 7.21 -17.19
C LYS A 247 -18.73 8.43 -16.58
N SER A 248 -18.09 9.60 -16.60
CA SER A 248 -18.66 10.89 -16.16
C SER A 248 -19.08 10.93 -14.68
N MET A 249 -18.53 10.06 -13.82
CA MET A 249 -18.67 10.19 -12.38
C MET A 249 -17.69 11.24 -11.85
N GLY A 250 -18.17 12.46 -11.64
CA GLY A 250 -17.35 13.54 -11.07
C GLY A 250 -16.86 13.24 -9.64
N PRO A 251 -15.71 13.80 -9.20
CA PRO A 251 -15.10 13.49 -7.89
C PRO A 251 -16.03 13.65 -6.68
N LYS A 252 -16.94 14.65 -6.70
CA LYS A 252 -17.96 14.85 -5.66
C LYS A 252 -18.86 13.62 -5.47
N ARG A 253 -19.25 12.92 -6.56
CA ARG A 253 -20.07 11.70 -6.50
C ARG A 253 -19.27 10.53 -5.92
N ILE A 254 -18.03 10.35 -6.36
CA ILE A 254 -17.13 9.29 -5.85
C ILE A 254 -16.87 9.49 -4.34
N SER A 255 -16.64 10.73 -3.91
CA SER A 255 -16.47 11.06 -2.48
C SER A 255 -17.73 10.77 -1.64
N LYS A 256 -18.94 10.90 -2.19
CA LYS A 256 -20.17 10.42 -1.52
C LYS A 256 -20.19 8.90 -1.43
N VAL A 257 -19.92 8.18 -2.53
CA VAL A 257 -19.85 6.70 -2.54
C VAL A 257 -18.84 6.16 -1.52
N LEU A 258 -17.63 6.72 -1.44
CA LEU A 258 -16.63 6.32 -0.45
C LEU A 258 -17.12 6.56 0.98
N ARG A 259 -17.80 7.68 1.26
CA ARG A 259 -18.41 7.93 2.59
C ARG A 259 -19.47 6.88 2.93
N GLU A 260 -20.37 6.55 2.01
CA GLU A 260 -21.37 5.49 2.23
C GLU A 260 -20.71 4.12 2.50
N LEU A 261 -19.63 3.78 1.80
CA LEU A 261 -18.88 2.53 2.03
C LEU A 261 -18.22 2.51 3.42
N HIS A 262 -17.65 3.63 3.88
CA HIS A 262 -17.04 3.74 5.22
C HIS A 262 -18.12 3.67 6.32
N THR A 263 -19.27 4.35 6.14
CA THR A 263 -20.42 4.25 7.06
C THR A 263 -20.96 2.83 7.10
N LEU A 264 -21.15 2.17 5.95
CA LEU A 264 -21.59 0.78 5.89
C LEU A 264 -20.61 -0.17 6.58
N LYS A 265 -19.30 0.08 6.47
CA LYS A 265 -18.27 -0.69 7.18
C LYS A 265 -18.34 -0.47 8.70
N HIS A 266 -18.55 0.77 9.16
CA HIS A 266 -18.75 1.09 10.58
C HIS A 266 -19.98 0.38 11.15
N ASN A 267 -21.14 0.53 10.52
CA ASN A 267 -22.40 -0.10 10.96
C ASN A 267 -22.29 -1.63 11.02
N ARG A 268 -21.54 -2.25 10.10
CA ARG A 268 -21.26 -3.70 10.14
C ARG A 268 -20.42 -4.12 11.35
N SER A 269 -19.42 -3.32 11.73
CA SER A 269 -18.63 -3.59 12.95
C SER A 269 -19.46 -3.39 14.22
N GLU A 270 -20.33 -2.37 14.25
CA GLU A 270 -21.25 -2.13 15.37
C GLU A 270 -22.26 -3.27 15.54
N LEU A 271 -22.88 -3.74 14.45
CA LEU A 271 -23.79 -4.88 14.47
C LEU A 271 -23.11 -6.17 14.97
N GLN A 272 -21.83 -6.38 14.65
CA GLN A 272 -21.06 -7.52 15.19
C GLN A 272 -20.87 -7.40 16.71
N TYR A 273 -20.56 -6.21 17.21
CA TYR A 273 -20.45 -5.95 18.65
C TYR A 273 -21.79 -6.15 19.39
N LEU A 274 -22.87 -5.55 18.89
CA LEU A 274 -24.21 -5.67 19.47
C LEU A 274 -24.76 -7.10 19.45
N THR A 275 -24.33 -7.91 18.48
CA THR A 275 -24.71 -9.34 18.41
C THR A 275 -23.93 -10.19 19.43
N ALA A 276 -22.68 -9.83 19.73
CA ALA A 276 -21.83 -10.55 20.67
C ALA A 276 -22.06 -10.19 22.16
N MET A 277 -22.83 -9.13 22.44
CA MET A 277 -23.24 -8.76 23.81
C MET A 277 -24.62 -9.32 24.23
N LYS A 278 -25.20 -10.23 23.43
CA LYS A 278 -26.45 -10.95 23.74
C LYS A 278 -26.15 -12.37 24.20
#